data_AF-A0A1J4J0X5-F1
#
_entry.id   AF-A0A1J4J0X5-F1
#
_cell.length_a   1.000
_cell.length_b   1.000
_cell.length_c   1.000
_cell.angle_alpha   90.00
_cell.angle_beta   90.00
_cell.angle_gamma   90.00
#
_symmetry.space_group_name_H-M   'P 1'
#
loop_
_entity.id
_entity.type
_entity.pdbx_description
1 polymer ?
#
loop_
_entity_poly.entity_id
_entity_poly.type
_entity_poly.pdbx_seq_one_letter_code
_entity_poly.pdbx_strand_id
1 'polypeptide(L)'
;MAGQRSTTLLEYIQKNSIDTIPDKDRVISILFHRIGTAISECYFGNINVLIISLLAELASVASLNHLMQPGLYESMYVLFLNNDVTCEKAVEFLDRFFDRPDIDNVLEDVIMVTIVNMANYSPPSPPFWRFMCKFMYKFGEKIEKMSDFSAVESSGLLPIFTRSLIWDYRNIYQHPPEKEHEEVFWLMWKSILTRYKEAILKNPVIINLNSDDKKDEKSEKNNEESDDFKDKDPVIQLFYGLMNEIRLSVYFSQKSAQKEGQYLSNTPLEVLKLLYQIDGDGLMSFLESQFESEQLRITLQALNNIAEGGHKSRVEQMLSKY
;
A
#
# COMPACT_ATOMS: atom_id res chain seq x y z
N MET A 1 54.41 -7.44 -13.03
CA MET A 1 53.30 -6.72 -12.38
C MET A 1 52.32 -6.27 -13.44
N ALA A 2 51.18 -6.94 -13.52
CA ALA A 2 49.93 -6.40 -14.06
C ALA A 2 48.83 -7.32 -13.51
N GLY A 3 48.12 -6.85 -12.49
CA GLY A 3 47.07 -7.61 -11.83
C GLY A 3 45.91 -7.84 -12.79
N GLN A 4 45.57 -9.11 -13.03
CA GLN A 4 44.27 -9.47 -13.59
C GLN A 4 43.20 -9.05 -12.59
N ARG A 5 42.48 -7.96 -12.90
CA ARG A 5 41.23 -7.64 -12.23
C ARG A 5 40.28 -8.81 -12.46
N SER A 6 39.91 -9.48 -11.37
CA SER A 6 38.79 -10.40 -11.32
C SER A 6 37.53 -9.60 -11.65
N THR A 7 37.15 -9.59 -12.92
CA THR A 7 35.84 -9.09 -13.35
C THR A 7 34.80 -9.96 -12.65
N THR A 8 33.99 -9.39 -11.76
CA THR A 8 32.96 -10.17 -11.06
C THR A 8 31.97 -10.73 -12.08
N LEU A 9 31.37 -11.91 -11.80
CA LEU A 9 30.35 -12.48 -12.68
C LEU A 9 29.20 -11.48 -12.93
N LEU A 10 28.92 -10.63 -11.94
CA LEU A 10 27.97 -9.52 -12.03
C LEU A 10 28.39 -8.49 -13.09
N GLU A 11 29.66 -8.08 -13.09
CA GLU A 11 30.21 -7.17 -14.11
C GLU A 11 30.19 -7.80 -15.52
N TYR A 12 30.35 -9.11 -15.63
CA TYR A 12 30.22 -9.82 -16.91
C TYR A 12 28.76 -9.88 -17.40
N ILE A 13 27.80 -10.11 -16.50
CA ILE A 13 26.36 -10.11 -16.81
C ILE A 13 25.87 -8.69 -17.14
N GLN A 14 26.40 -7.66 -16.48
CA GLN A 14 26.05 -6.26 -16.75
C GLN A 14 26.67 -5.70 -18.03
N LYS A 15 27.85 -6.20 -18.46
CA LYS A 15 28.55 -5.72 -19.67
C LYS A 15 28.07 -6.33 -20.98
N ASN A 16 27.46 -7.51 -20.96
CA ASN A 16 26.96 -8.18 -22.15
C ASN A 16 25.44 -8.02 -22.22
N SER A 17 24.90 -7.52 -23.34
CA SER A 17 23.44 -7.43 -23.48
C SER A 17 22.83 -8.82 -23.39
N ILE A 18 21.67 -8.91 -22.71
CA ILE A 18 20.97 -10.15 -22.35
C ILE A 18 20.72 -11.07 -23.57
N ASP A 19 20.70 -10.49 -24.78
CA ASP A 19 20.50 -11.19 -26.06
C ASP A 19 21.70 -12.05 -26.53
N THR A 20 22.85 -11.99 -25.83
CA THR A 20 24.09 -12.66 -26.27
C THR A 20 24.49 -13.91 -25.46
N ILE A 21 23.70 -14.31 -24.45
CA ILE A 21 23.97 -15.51 -23.63
C ILE A 21 23.14 -16.70 -24.15
N PRO A 22 23.75 -17.74 -24.75
CA PRO A 22 23.02 -18.80 -25.46
C PRO A 22 22.10 -19.69 -24.61
N ASP A 23 22.23 -19.65 -23.27
CA ASP A 23 21.43 -20.47 -22.35
C ASP A 23 21.30 -19.78 -20.98
N LYS A 24 20.61 -18.63 -20.96
CA LYS A 24 20.38 -17.80 -19.77
C LYS A 24 19.78 -18.60 -18.61
N ASP A 25 18.79 -19.44 -18.89
CA ASP A 25 18.09 -20.21 -17.86
C ASP A 25 18.97 -21.28 -17.21
N ARG A 26 19.90 -21.89 -17.97
CA ARG A 26 20.88 -22.81 -17.40
C ARG A 26 21.87 -22.10 -16.48
N VAL A 27 22.35 -20.91 -16.85
CA VAL A 27 23.24 -20.12 -15.98
C VAL A 27 22.52 -19.78 -14.67
N ILE A 28 21.28 -19.31 -14.76
CA ILE A 28 20.46 -18.99 -13.58
C ILE A 28 20.21 -20.23 -12.74
N SER A 29 19.90 -21.37 -13.36
CA SER A 29 19.72 -22.65 -12.64
C SER A 29 20.98 -23.06 -11.86
N ILE A 30 22.16 -22.88 -12.45
CA ILE A 30 23.44 -23.14 -11.77
C ILE A 30 23.63 -22.20 -10.58
N LEU A 31 23.24 -20.92 -10.71
CA LEU A 31 23.31 -19.96 -9.60
C LEU A 31 22.39 -20.36 -8.45
N PHE A 32 21.13 -20.69 -8.71
CA PHE A 32 20.19 -21.16 -7.69
C PHE A 32 20.67 -22.44 -7.01
N HIS A 33 21.25 -23.39 -7.76
CA HIS A 33 21.86 -24.57 -7.18
C HIS A 33 23.01 -24.21 -6.22
N ARG A 34 23.92 -23.31 -6.63
CA ARG A 34 25.04 -22.86 -5.79
C ARG A 34 24.58 -22.09 -4.55
N ILE A 35 23.51 -21.30 -4.65
CA ILE A 35 22.87 -20.65 -3.50
C ILE A 35 22.41 -21.72 -2.51
N GLY A 36 21.68 -22.74 -2.98
CA GLY A 36 21.21 -23.84 -2.13
C GLY A 36 22.35 -24.61 -1.44
N THR A 37 23.43 -24.91 -2.18
CA THR A 37 24.63 -25.54 -1.62
C THR A 37 25.29 -24.65 -0.56
N ALA A 38 25.47 -23.36 -0.84
CA ALA A 38 26.09 -22.43 0.10
C ALA A 38 25.29 -22.30 1.40
N ILE A 39 23.96 -22.26 1.32
CA ILE A 39 23.07 -22.24 2.49
C ILE A 39 23.26 -23.50 3.35
N SER A 40 23.51 -24.65 2.72
CA SER A 40 23.66 -25.94 3.42
C SER A 40 25.05 -26.13 4.04
N GLU A 41 26.08 -25.55 3.43
CA GLU A 41 27.49 -25.81 3.80
C GLU A 41 28.13 -24.70 4.63
N CYS A 42 27.59 -23.47 4.58
CA CYS A 42 28.13 -22.31 5.29
C CYS A 42 27.22 -21.89 6.44
N TYR A 43 27.81 -21.23 7.45
CA TYR A 43 27.01 -20.57 8.49
C TYR A 43 26.20 -19.43 7.87
N PHE A 44 24.87 -19.55 7.91
CA PHE A 44 23.96 -18.62 7.22
C PHE A 44 24.19 -17.16 7.60
N GLY A 45 24.47 -16.86 8.87
CA GLY A 45 24.74 -15.49 9.33
C GLY A 45 25.96 -14.83 8.69
N ASN A 46 26.88 -15.60 8.09
CA ASN A 46 28.05 -15.06 7.38
C ASN A 46 27.77 -14.78 5.90
N ILE A 47 26.73 -15.39 5.34
CA ILE A 47 26.45 -15.35 3.89
C ILE A 47 25.11 -14.70 3.56
N ASN A 48 24.23 -14.49 4.54
CA ASN A 48 22.87 -13.97 4.35
C ASN A 48 22.83 -12.69 3.51
N VAL A 49 23.72 -11.72 3.74
CA VAL A 49 23.81 -10.47 2.97
C VAL A 49 24.16 -10.73 1.51
N LEU A 50 25.12 -11.62 1.25
CA LEU A 50 25.51 -11.98 -0.12
C LEU A 50 24.38 -12.70 -0.86
N ILE A 51 23.69 -13.61 -0.16
CA ILE A 51 22.57 -14.37 -0.70
C ILE A 51 21.42 -13.43 -1.07
N ILE A 52 20.95 -12.58 -0.15
CA ILE A 52 19.84 -11.68 -0.45
C ILE A 52 20.20 -10.65 -1.52
N SER A 53 21.44 -10.16 -1.53
CA SER A 53 21.91 -9.24 -2.57
C SER A 53 21.85 -9.90 -3.94
N LEU A 54 22.31 -11.15 -4.06
CA LEU A 54 22.24 -11.89 -5.32
C LEU A 54 20.80 -12.20 -5.72
N LEU A 55 19.95 -12.60 -4.77
CA LEU A 55 18.53 -12.85 -5.05
C LEU A 55 17.83 -11.58 -5.55
N ALA A 56 18.08 -10.43 -4.93
CA ALA A 56 17.52 -9.15 -5.37
C ALA A 56 17.95 -8.79 -6.82
N GLU A 57 19.20 -9.06 -7.19
CA GLU A 57 19.68 -8.94 -8.58
C GLU A 57 19.00 -9.92 -9.55
N LEU A 58 18.67 -11.12 -9.08
CA LEU A 58 18.01 -12.14 -9.90
C LEU A 58 16.49 -11.95 -9.99
N ALA A 59 15.86 -11.20 -9.08
CA ALA A 59 14.42 -11.08 -8.94
C ALA A 59 13.70 -10.65 -10.23
N SER A 60 14.31 -9.78 -11.05
CA SER A 60 13.72 -9.30 -12.31
C SER A 60 14.07 -10.14 -13.54
N VAL A 61 15.08 -11.01 -13.45
CA VAL A 61 15.66 -11.70 -14.63
C VAL A 61 15.52 -13.22 -14.61
N ALA A 62 15.42 -13.83 -13.44
CA ALA A 62 15.22 -15.27 -13.26
C ALA A 62 13.81 -15.69 -13.67
N SER A 63 13.61 -16.96 -13.99
CA SER A 63 12.27 -17.49 -14.20
C SER A 63 11.49 -17.50 -12.88
N LEU A 64 10.18 -17.33 -12.93
CA LEU A 64 9.33 -17.42 -11.74
C LEU A 64 9.48 -18.78 -11.04
N ASN A 65 9.69 -19.86 -11.79
CA ASN A 65 9.91 -21.20 -11.23
C ASN A 65 11.11 -21.28 -10.28
N HIS A 66 12.17 -20.51 -10.53
CA HIS A 66 13.32 -20.46 -9.62
C HIS A 66 13.00 -19.67 -8.34
N LEU A 67 12.24 -18.58 -8.48
CA LEU A 67 11.87 -17.70 -7.37
C LEU A 67 10.75 -18.29 -6.49
N MET A 68 9.93 -19.17 -7.07
CA MET A 68 8.86 -19.90 -6.40
C MET A 68 9.32 -21.26 -5.86
N GLN A 69 10.63 -21.49 -5.72
CA GLN A 69 11.12 -22.68 -5.03
C GLN A 69 10.62 -22.68 -3.57
N PRO A 70 10.18 -23.83 -3.03
CA PRO A 70 9.57 -23.90 -1.71
C PRO A 70 10.42 -23.22 -0.62
N GLY A 71 9.81 -22.28 0.11
CA GLY A 71 10.45 -21.56 1.21
C GLY A 71 11.31 -20.37 0.81
N LEU A 72 11.68 -20.21 -0.47
CA LEU A 72 12.50 -19.07 -0.91
C LEU A 72 11.72 -17.77 -0.76
N TYR A 73 10.50 -17.72 -1.30
CA TYR A 73 9.68 -16.52 -1.26
C TYR A 73 9.31 -16.13 0.17
N GLU A 74 8.86 -17.08 0.98
CA GLU A 74 8.50 -16.88 2.38
C GLU A 74 9.70 -16.36 3.20
N SER A 75 10.92 -16.84 2.89
CA SER A 75 12.14 -16.42 3.59
C SER A 75 12.43 -14.92 3.46
N MET A 76 11.94 -14.27 2.40
CA MET A 76 12.06 -12.80 2.25
C MET A 76 11.42 -12.09 3.43
N TYR A 77 10.23 -12.54 3.81
CA TYR A 77 9.54 -12.05 4.99
C TYR A 77 10.19 -12.61 6.26
N VAL A 78 10.15 -13.92 6.47
CA VAL A 78 10.42 -14.45 7.82
C VAL A 78 11.89 -14.37 8.26
N LEU A 79 12.85 -14.35 7.32
CA LEU A 79 14.29 -14.30 7.62
C LEU A 79 14.93 -12.95 7.29
N PHE A 80 14.73 -12.44 6.08
CA PHE A 80 15.55 -11.32 5.59
C PHE A 80 14.99 -9.94 5.98
N LEU A 81 13.66 -9.76 5.96
CA LEU A 81 13.03 -8.50 6.39
C LEU A 81 13.17 -8.27 7.91
N ASN A 82 13.21 -9.33 8.71
CA ASN A 82 13.37 -9.28 10.17
C ASN A 82 14.79 -8.93 10.65
N ASN A 83 15.75 -8.80 9.74
CA ASN A 83 17.14 -8.50 10.09
C ASN A 83 17.56 -7.18 9.47
N ASP A 84 17.93 -6.21 10.32
CA ASP A 84 18.30 -4.84 9.93
C ASP A 84 19.36 -4.79 8.81
N VAL A 85 20.30 -5.73 8.79
CA VAL A 85 21.39 -5.77 7.81
C VAL A 85 20.91 -6.25 6.43
N THR A 86 19.87 -7.07 6.38
CA THR A 86 19.33 -7.65 5.14
C THR A 86 18.02 -7.03 4.69
N CYS A 87 17.37 -6.24 5.54
CA CYS A 87 16.03 -5.68 5.33
C CYS A 87 15.94 -4.92 4.00
N GLU A 88 16.86 -3.98 3.74
CA GLU A 88 16.84 -3.16 2.53
C GLU A 88 16.93 -4.00 1.25
N LYS A 89 17.79 -5.02 1.23
CA LYS A 89 17.92 -5.92 0.09
C LYS A 89 16.73 -6.86 -0.07
N ALA A 90 16.06 -7.22 1.02
CA ALA A 90 14.82 -7.98 0.96
C ALA A 90 13.68 -7.14 0.37
N VAL A 91 13.57 -5.86 0.75
CA VAL A 91 12.63 -4.93 0.13
C VAL A 91 12.94 -4.79 -1.36
N GLU A 92 14.21 -4.61 -1.74
CA GLU A 92 14.62 -4.51 -3.14
C GLU A 92 14.27 -5.77 -3.96
N PHE A 93 14.43 -6.96 -3.37
CA PHE A 93 13.95 -8.20 -3.97
C PHE A 93 12.43 -8.15 -4.22
N LEU A 94 11.64 -7.80 -3.20
CA LEU A 94 10.18 -7.75 -3.30
C LEU A 94 9.72 -6.72 -4.33
N ASP A 95 10.31 -5.53 -4.33
CA ASP A 95 10.03 -4.50 -5.33
C ASP A 95 10.26 -5.00 -6.74
N ARG A 96 11.44 -5.59 -7.00
CA ARG A 96 11.80 -6.09 -8.33
C ARG A 96 10.97 -7.30 -8.73
N PHE A 97 10.61 -8.18 -7.79
CA PHE A 97 9.75 -9.33 -8.01
C PHE A 97 8.35 -8.89 -8.42
N PHE A 98 7.76 -7.95 -7.68
CA PHE A 98 6.41 -7.48 -7.96
C PHE A 98 6.34 -6.51 -9.14
N ASP A 99 7.45 -5.92 -9.59
CA ASP A 99 7.52 -5.11 -10.82
C ASP A 99 7.59 -5.92 -12.10
N ARG A 100 7.75 -7.24 -12.01
CA ARG A 100 7.90 -8.08 -13.21
C ARG A 100 6.67 -8.02 -14.12
N PRO A 101 6.85 -8.06 -15.45
CA PRO A 101 5.72 -8.13 -16.40
C PRO A 101 4.91 -9.43 -16.31
N ASP A 102 5.52 -10.51 -15.83
CA ASP A 102 4.91 -11.85 -15.73
C ASP A 102 4.37 -12.16 -14.32
N ILE A 103 4.36 -11.18 -13.40
CA ILE A 103 3.99 -11.38 -11.99
C ILE A 103 2.55 -11.92 -11.82
N ASP A 104 1.63 -11.54 -12.69
CA ASP A 104 0.23 -11.97 -12.62
C ASP A 104 0.07 -13.49 -12.76
N ASN A 105 1.06 -14.19 -13.35
CA ASN A 105 1.06 -15.65 -13.48
C ASN A 105 1.21 -16.38 -12.14
N VAL A 106 1.76 -15.73 -11.11
CA VAL A 106 1.99 -16.33 -9.78
C VAL A 106 1.39 -15.52 -8.65
N LEU A 107 0.71 -14.41 -8.95
CA LEU A 107 0.16 -13.51 -7.93
C LEU A 107 -0.77 -14.26 -6.97
N GLU A 108 -1.63 -15.13 -7.48
CA GLU A 108 -2.57 -15.90 -6.64
C GLU A 108 -1.86 -16.89 -5.71
N ASP A 109 -0.68 -17.38 -6.10
CA ASP A 109 0.12 -18.28 -5.28
C ASP A 109 0.82 -17.54 -4.12
N VAL A 110 1.20 -16.28 -4.34
CA VAL A 110 1.95 -15.49 -3.35
C VAL A 110 1.09 -14.57 -2.51
N ILE A 111 -0.09 -14.15 -2.99
CA ILE A 111 -0.84 -13.03 -2.41
C ILE A 111 -1.21 -13.25 -0.94
N MET A 112 -1.63 -14.46 -0.60
CA MET A 112 -1.97 -14.81 0.79
C MET A 112 -0.75 -14.66 1.70
N VAL A 113 0.40 -15.18 1.26
CA VAL A 113 1.67 -15.08 1.99
C VAL A 113 2.08 -13.62 2.11
N THR A 114 1.97 -12.83 1.03
CA THR A 114 2.32 -11.40 1.02
C THR A 114 1.50 -10.63 2.04
N ILE A 115 0.17 -10.66 1.93
CA ILE A 115 -0.75 -9.91 2.80
C ILE A 115 -0.58 -10.31 4.26
N VAL A 116 -0.55 -11.61 4.54
CA VAL A 116 -0.43 -12.10 5.92
C VAL A 116 0.91 -11.72 6.55
N ASN A 117 2.01 -11.72 5.78
CA ASN A 117 3.32 -11.39 6.32
C ASN A 117 3.57 -9.88 6.43
N MET A 118 3.10 -9.06 5.49
CA MET A 118 3.24 -7.60 5.58
C MET A 118 2.63 -7.04 6.87
N ALA A 119 1.50 -7.61 7.29
CA ALA A 119 0.80 -7.19 8.49
C ALA A 119 1.65 -7.29 9.77
N ASN A 120 2.67 -8.16 9.80
CA ASN A 120 3.49 -8.39 10.98
C ASN A 120 4.53 -7.29 11.25
N TYR A 121 4.73 -6.34 10.32
CA TYR A 121 5.75 -5.29 10.43
C TYR A 121 5.14 -3.95 10.85
N SER A 122 5.05 -3.72 12.16
CA SER A 122 4.48 -2.50 12.74
C SER A 122 5.39 -1.94 13.85
N PRO A 123 6.00 -0.74 13.69
CA PRO A 123 5.98 0.09 12.48
C PRO A 123 6.83 -0.52 11.35
N PRO A 124 6.44 -0.37 10.07
CA PRO A 124 7.27 -0.81 8.95
C PRO A 124 8.52 0.09 8.82
N SER A 125 9.63 -0.48 8.35
CA SER A 125 10.80 0.32 7.97
C SER A 125 10.45 1.22 6.78
N PRO A 126 11.10 2.41 6.61
CA PRO A 126 10.75 3.32 5.52
C PRO A 126 10.81 2.67 4.11
N PRO A 127 11.83 1.86 3.76
CA PRO A 127 11.81 1.14 2.48
C PRO A 127 10.63 0.17 2.36
N PHE A 128 10.32 -0.58 3.41
CA PHE A 128 9.21 -1.53 3.39
C PHE A 128 7.85 -0.84 3.30
N TRP A 129 7.67 0.28 3.99
CA TRP A 129 6.46 1.10 3.88
C TRP A 129 6.24 1.62 2.45
N ARG A 130 7.30 2.06 1.76
CA ARG A 130 7.21 2.47 0.34
C ARG A 130 6.81 1.30 -0.55
N PHE A 131 7.39 0.13 -0.31
CA PHE A 131 6.99 -1.11 -0.99
C PHE A 131 5.51 -1.41 -0.74
N MET A 132 5.01 -1.33 0.50
CA MET A 132 3.59 -1.55 0.82
C MET A 132 2.69 -0.58 0.04
N CYS A 133 3.02 0.71 0.00
CA CYS A 133 2.25 1.70 -0.77
C CYS A 133 2.21 1.35 -2.27
N LYS A 134 3.37 0.99 -2.84
CA LYS A 134 3.48 0.61 -4.25
C LYS A 134 2.72 -0.68 -4.57
N PHE A 135 2.80 -1.66 -3.69
CA PHE A 135 2.12 -2.93 -3.79
C PHE A 135 0.60 -2.74 -3.77
N MET A 136 0.08 -1.96 -2.82
CA MET A 136 -1.35 -1.62 -2.74
C MET A 136 -1.80 -0.75 -3.92
N TYR A 137 -0.96 0.14 -4.42
CA TYR A 137 -1.26 0.90 -5.63
C TYR A 137 -1.42 -0.01 -6.86
N LYS A 138 -0.53 -0.99 -7.03
CA LYS A 138 -0.49 -1.88 -8.18
C LYS A 138 -1.58 -2.97 -8.13
N PHE A 139 -1.76 -3.62 -6.98
CA PHE A 139 -2.60 -4.81 -6.86
C PHE A 139 -3.85 -4.61 -6.01
N GLY A 140 -4.00 -3.45 -5.35
CA GLY A 140 -5.10 -3.17 -4.42
C GLY A 140 -6.47 -3.47 -4.99
N GLU A 141 -6.76 -3.12 -6.25
CA GLU A 141 -8.05 -3.44 -6.86
C GLU A 141 -8.38 -4.94 -6.86
N LYS A 142 -7.40 -5.81 -7.14
CA LYS A 142 -7.60 -7.27 -7.13
C LYS A 142 -7.70 -7.79 -5.70
N ILE A 143 -6.87 -7.28 -4.80
CA ILE A 143 -6.75 -7.73 -3.40
C ILE A 143 -7.96 -7.33 -2.56
N GLU A 144 -8.42 -6.09 -2.68
CA GLU A 144 -9.55 -5.54 -1.90
C GLU A 144 -10.82 -6.37 -2.12
N LYS A 145 -11.05 -6.82 -3.36
CA LYS A 145 -12.18 -7.67 -3.76
C LYS A 145 -12.11 -9.09 -3.20
N MET A 146 -10.96 -9.54 -2.72
CA MET A 146 -10.78 -10.85 -2.07
C MET A 146 -11.15 -10.81 -0.58
N SER A 147 -11.43 -9.63 -0.02
CA SER A 147 -11.85 -9.50 1.37
C SER A 147 -13.22 -10.15 1.57
N ASP A 148 -13.30 -11.05 2.54
CA ASP A 148 -14.55 -11.65 2.94
C ASP A 148 -14.91 -11.17 4.35
N PHE A 149 -15.92 -10.31 4.42
CA PHE A 149 -16.50 -9.77 5.65
C PHE A 149 -17.73 -10.56 6.11
N SER A 150 -18.23 -11.47 5.27
CA SER A 150 -19.38 -12.33 5.54
C SER A 150 -18.97 -13.63 6.23
N ALA A 151 -17.78 -14.14 5.90
CA ALA A 151 -17.20 -15.28 6.58
C ALA A 151 -16.76 -14.88 7.98
N VAL A 152 -17.19 -15.67 8.96
CA VAL A 152 -16.72 -15.59 10.33
C VAL A 152 -16.07 -16.93 10.64
N GLU A 153 -14.78 -16.91 11.00
CA GLU A 153 -14.07 -18.10 11.47
C GLU A 153 -14.78 -18.66 12.70
N SER A 154 -14.55 -19.93 13.04
CA SER A 154 -15.12 -20.56 14.24
C SER A 154 -14.84 -19.80 15.55
N SER A 155 -13.83 -18.94 15.55
CA SER A 155 -13.43 -18.03 16.63
C SER A 155 -14.28 -16.76 16.75
N GLY A 156 -15.19 -16.49 15.81
CA GLY A 156 -15.91 -15.22 15.74
C GLY A 156 -15.13 -14.11 15.02
N LEU A 157 -13.92 -14.39 14.51
CA LEU A 157 -13.07 -13.41 13.85
C LEU A 157 -13.28 -13.41 12.33
N LEU A 158 -13.00 -12.27 11.70
CA LEU A 158 -12.85 -12.18 10.25
C LEU A 158 -11.73 -13.13 9.77
N PRO A 159 -11.75 -13.58 8.51
CA PRO A 159 -10.68 -14.40 7.94
C PRO A 159 -9.32 -13.72 8.08
N ILE A 160 -8.26 -14.52 8.31
CA ILE A 160 -6.89 -13.99 8.48
C ILE A 160 -6.48 -13.05 7.34
N PHE A 161 -6.84 -13.36 6.09
CA PHE A 161 -6.56 -12.49 4.94
C PHE A 161 -7.18 -11.09 5.11
N THR A 162 -8.49 -11.03 5.37
CA THR A 162 -9.23 -9.77 5.58
C THR A 162 -8.62 -8.96 6.73
N ARG A 163 -8.31 -9.63 7.86
CA ARG A 163 -7.70 -8.97 9.03
C ARG A 163 -6.31 -8.43 8.72
N SER A 164 -5.48 -9.21 8.05
CA SER A 164 -4.12 -8.80 7.66
C SER A 164 -4.17 -7.63 6.68
N LEU A 165 -5.07 -7.64 5.70
CA LEU A 165 -5.23 -6.53 4.76
C LEU A 165 -5.64 -5.22 5.45
N ILE A 166 -6.58 -5.27 6.40
CA ILE A 166 -6.93 -4.11 7.23
C ILE A 166 -5.70 -3.59 7.98
N TRP A 167 -4.89 -4.52 8.51
CA TRP A 167 -3.67 -4.18 9.23
C TRP A 167 -2.59 -3.57 8.32
N ASP A 168 -2.46 -4.04 7.08
CA ASP A 168 -1.57 -3.45 6.10
C ASP A 168 -1.95 -2.00 5.79
N TYR A 169 -3.24 -1.72 5.55
CA TYR A 169 -3.71 -0.35 5.38
C TYR A 169 -3.47 0.50 6.61
N ARG A 170 -3.64 -0.07 7.80
CA ARG A 170 -3.32 0.58 9.07
C ARG A 170 -1.84 0.95 9.18
N ASN A 171 -0.93 0.04 8.84
CA ASN A 171 0.49 0.33 8.81
C ASN A 171 0.81 1.49 7.86
N ILE A 172 0.05 1.66 6.78
CA ILE A 172 0.23 2.78 5.86
C ILE A 172 -0.33 4.08 6.43
N TYR A 173 -1.62 4.11 6.83
CA TYR A 173 -2.26 5.35 7.27
C TYR A 173 -1.74 5.87 8.62
N GLN A 174 -1.22 5.01 9.50
CA GLN A 174 -0.62 5.41 10.78
C GLN A 174 0.79 5.95 10.65
N HIS A 175 1.42 5.81 9.48
CA HIS A 175 2.78 6.32 9.21
C HIS A 175 2.79 7.21 7.96
N PRO A 176 2.01 8.30 7.93
CA PRO A 176 1.98 9.21 6.79
C PRO A 176 3.36 9.85 6.55
N PRO A 177 3.70 10.18 5.30
CA PRO A 177 4.92 10.92 4.99
C PRO A 177 4.79 12.37 5.47
N GLU A 178 5.25 12.68 6.69
CA GLU A 178 5.14 14.03 7.28
C GLU A 178 6.33 14.94 6.92
N LYS A 179 7.49 14.36 6.58
CA LYS A 179 8.76 15.09 6.42
C LYS A 179 9.23 15.22 4.98
N GLU A 180 8.98 14.20 4.18
CA GLU A 180 9.43 14.09 2.79
C GLU A 180 8.25 13.73 1.91
N HIS A 181 8.21 14.26 0.69
CA HIS A 181 7.17 13.93 -0.27
C HIS A 181 7.35 12.51 -0.82
N GLU A 182 6.30 11.70 -0.72
CA GLU A 182 6.25 10.34 -1.24
C GLU A 182 5.12 10.21 -2.25
N GLU A 183 5.41 10.37 -3.55
CA GLU A 183 4.37 10.32 -4.60
C GLU A 183 3.62 8.98 -4.63
N VAL A 184 4.29 7.88 -4.28
CA VAL A 184 3.69 6.55 -4.21
C VAL A 184 2.51 6.48 -3.22
N PHE A 185 2.59 7.20 -2.10
CA PHE A 185 1.51 7.28 -1.12
C PHE A 185 0.30 8.01 -1.67
N TRP A 186 0.54 9.13 -2.36
CA TRP A 186 -0.53 9.93 -2.96
C TRP A 186 -1.22 9.19 -4.11
N LEU A 187 -0.44 8.52 -4.97
CA LEU A 187 -0.97 7.69 -6.06
C LEU A 187 -1.81 6.52 -5.52
N MET A 188 -1.34 5.88 -4.45
CA MET A 188 -2.08 4.82 -3.77
C MET A 188 -3.44 5.32 -3.25
N TRP A 189 -3.47 6.40 -2.48
CA TRP A 189 -4.74 6.94 -1.96
C TRP A 189 -5.67 7.45 -3.04
N LYS A 190 -5.14 8.10 -4.09
CA LYS A 190 -5.95 8.50 -5.25
C LYS A 190 -6.63 7.28 -5.88
N SER A 191 -5.88 6.21 -6.09
CA SER A 191 -6.37 4.95 -6.67
C SER A 191 -7.48 4.32 -5.81
N ILE A 192 -7.23 4.19 -4.49
CA ILE A 192 -8.18 3.62 -3.53
C ILE A 192 -9.45 4.45 -3.43
N LEU A 193 -9.34 5.76 -3.20
CA LEU A 193 -10.49 6.64 -3.02
C LEU A 193 -11.34 6.74 -4.29
N THR A 194 -10.72 6.65 -5.47
CA THR A 194 -11.46 6.58 -6.74
C THR A 194 -12.35 5.32 -6.78
N ARG A 195 -11.77 4.14 -6.49
CA ARG A 195 -12.54 2.89 -6.43
C ARG A 195 -13.62 2.91 -5.37
N TYR A 196 -13.31 3.40 -4.17
CA TYR A 196 -14.27 3.50 -3.07
C TYR A 196 -15.44 4.41 -3.43
N LYS A 197 -15.17 5.57 -4.03
CA LYS A 197 -16.21 6.48 -4.52
C LYS A 197 -17.09 5.81 -5.59
N GLU A 198 -16.49 5.13 -6.55
CA GLU A 198 -17.23 4.39 -7.58
C GLU A 198 -18.11 3.28 -6.99
N ALA A 199 -17.62 2.57 -5.98
CA ALA A 199 -18.37 1.53 -5.28
C ALA A 199 -19.59 2.12 -4.54
N ILE A 200 -19.43 3.25 -3.84
CA ILE A 200 -20.55 3.94 -3.19
C ILE A 200 -21.59 4.41 -4.21
N LEU A 201 -21.17 5.00 -5.33
CA LEU A 201 -22.09 5.49 -6.36
C LEU A 201 -22.93 4.37 -7.00
N LYS A 202 -22.40 3.14 -7.04
CA LYS A 202 -23.12 1.94 -7.49
C LYS A 202 -24.11 1.40 -6.43
N ASN A 203 -23.99 1.83 -5.16
CA ASN A 203 -24.76 1.34 -4.03
C ASN A 203 -25.47 2.51 -3.27
N PRO A 204 -26.53 3.10 -3.85
CA PRO A 204 -27.12 4.35 -3.35
C PRO A 204 -27.78 4.27 -1.97
N VAL A 205 -28.10 3.06 -1.47
CA VAL A 205 -28.66 2.86 -0.12
C VAL A 205 -27.68 3.37 0.97
N ILE A 206 -26.37 3.37 0.69
CA ILE A 206 -25.33 3.78 1.63
C ILE A 206 -25.24 5.32 1.75
N ILE A 207 -25.63 6.05 0.70
CA ILE A 207 -25.58 7.52 0.67
C ILE A 207 -26.58 8.12 1.67
N ASN A 208 -27.70 7.42 1.93
CA ASN A 208 -28.74 7.89 2.85
C ASN A 208 -28.40 7.74 4.35
N LEU A 209 -27.34 7.00 4.70
CA LEU A 209 -26.88 6.89 6.10
C LEU A 209 -26.09 8.12 6.57
N ASN A 210 -25.55 8.91 5.64
CA ASN A 210 -24.83 10.14 5.93
C ASN A 210 -25.71 11.40 5.86
N SER A 211 -26.95 11.27 5.38
CA SER A 211 -27.91 12.38 5.33
C SER A 211 -28.85 12.28 6.53
N ASP A 212 -28.43 12.84 7.66
CA ASP A 212 -29.26 13.05 8.86
C ASP A 212 -30.36 14.13 8.66
N ASP A 213 -30.85 14.30 7.43
CA ASP A 213 -31.89 15.27 7.08
C ASP A 213 -32.90 14.66 6.11
N LYS A 214 -33.81 13.86 6.69
CA LYS A 214 -35.27 14.01 6.53
C LYS A 214 -35.98 12.99 7.43
N LYS A 215 -36.23 13.41 8.67
CA LYS A 215 -37.38 12.91 9.43
C LYS A 215 -38.65 13.35 8.70
N ASP A 216 -39.22 12.46 7.90
CA ASP A 216 -40.66 12.45 7.67
C ASP A 216 -41.19 11.04 7.96
N GLU A 217 -42.27 11.05 8.72
CA GLU A 217 -42.83 9.95 9.49
C GLU A 217 -43.36 8.77 8.65
N LYS A 218 -43.37 7.61 9.33
CA LYS A 218 -44.11 6.37 9.06
C LYS A 218 -43.49 5.37 8.08
N SER A 219 -42.62 4.53 8.64
CA SER A 219 -42.90 3.09 8.60
C SER A 219 -42.38 2.41 9.88
N GLU A 220 -43.32 2.06 10.76
CA GLU A 220 -43.11 0.98 11.72
C GLU A 220 -42.92 -0.31 10.92
N LYS A 221 -41.68 -0.79 10.81
CA LYS A 221 -41.38 -2.21 10.59
C LYS A 221 -39.95 -2.49 11.07
N ASN A 222 -39.92 -3.03 12.28
CA ASN A 222 -38.98 -4.01 12.83
C ASN A 222 -37.47 -3.80 12.61
N ASN A 223 -36.79 -3.70 13.76
CA ASN A 223 -35.35 -3.87 13.96
C ASN A 223 -34.74 -5.06 13.19
N GLU A 224 -34.26 -4.81 11.98
CA GLU A 224 -33.32 -5.66 11.22
C GLU A 224 -32.16 -4.80 10.69
N GLU A 225 -31.53 -3.98 11.54
CA GLU A 225 -30.33 -3.21 11.15
C GLU A 225 -29.05 -4.07 11.02
N SER A 226 -29.14 -5.40 11.17
CA SER A 226 -27.95 -6.26 11.27
C SER A 226 -27.60 -7.11 10.03
N ASP A 227 -28.42 -7.14 8.98
CA ASP A 227 -28.14 -7.93 7.77
C ASP A 227 -27.80 -7.09 6.51
N ASP A 228 -28.08 -5.79 6.52
CA ASP A 228 -27.96 -4.91 5.33
C ASP A 228 -26.50 -4.56 4.96
N PHE A 229 -25.53 -4.89 5.82
CA PHE A 229 -24.10 -4.71 5.54
C PHE A 229 -23.43 -5.93 4.90
N LYS A 230 -24.02 -7.13 5.01
CA LYS A 230 -23.39 -8.38 4.54
C LYS A 230 -23.29 -8.48 3.01
N ASP A 231 -24.19 -7.80 2.30
CA ASP A 231 -24.24 -7.79 0.82
C ASP A 231 -23.53 -6.59 0.19
N LYS A 232 -22.79 -5.79 0.97
CA LYS A 232 -22.09 -4.60 0.44
C LYS A 232 -20.81 -4.98 -0.30
N ASP A 233 -20.49 -4.20 -1.33
CA ASP A 233 -19.22 -4.30 -2.06
C ASP A 233 -18.04 -4.39 -1.07
N PRO A 234 -17.14 -5.40 -1.18
CA PRO A 234 -16.02 -5.58 -0.27
C PRO A 234 -15.14 -4.33 -0.11
N VAL A 235 -15.01 -3.52 -1.17
CA VAL A 235 -14.28 -2.25 -1.13
C VAL A 235 -14.95 -1.27 -0.16
N ILE A 236 -16.30 -1.24 -0.15
CA ILE A 236 -17.03 -0.37 0.77
C ILE A 236 -16.85 -0.84 2.21
N GLN A 237 -17.02 -2.15 2.44
CA GLN A 237 -16.89 -2.73 3.78
C GLN A 237 -15.49 -2.49 4.36
N LEU A 238 -14.46 -2.60 3.52
CA LEU A 238 -13.07 -2.39 3.91
C LEU A 238 -12.77 -0.95 4.32
N PHE A 239 -13.19 0.04 3.53
CA PHE A 239 -12.77 1.42 3.74
C PHE A 239 -13.76 2.28 4.53
N TYR A 240 -15.03 1.89 4.65
CA TYR A 240 -16.03 2.66 5.40
C TYR A 240 -15.58 2.94 6.83
N GLY A 241 -15.09 1.90 7.52
CA GLY A 241 -14.58 2.02 8.90
C GLY A 241 -13.20 2.69 9.03
N LEU A 242 -12.52 2.99 7.91
CA LEU A 242 -11.15 3.54 7.89
C LEU A 242 -11.10 5.00 7.40
N MET A 243 -12.24 5.57 7.00
CA MET A 243 -12.26 6.89 6.35
C MET A 243 -11.71 8.01 7.23
N ASN A 244 -11.92 7.96 8.55
CA ASN A 244 -11.39 8.99 9.45
C ASN A 244 -9.88 8.92 9.58
N GLU A 245 -9.33 7.72 9.63
CA GLU A 245 -7.91 7.43 9.68
C GLU A 245 -7.23 7.82 8.37
N ILE A 246 -7.88 7.57 7.23
CA ILE A 246 -7.42 8.01 5.92
C ILE A 246 -7.40 9.53 5.83
N ARG A 247 -8.46 10.23 6.29
CA ARG A 247 -8.49 11.70 6.37
C ARG A 247 -7.35 12.23 7.23
N LEU A 248 -7.11 11.61 8.38
CA LEU A 248 -6.04 12.00 9.29
C LEU A 248 -4.66 11.80 8.67
N SER A 249 -4.45 10.67 8.00
CA SER A 249 -3.20 10.36 7.29
C SER A 249 -2.92 11.36 6.18
N VAL A 250 -3.91 11.59 5.29
CA VAL A 250 -3.84 12.58 4.22
C VAL A 250 -3.60 13.98 4.79
N TYR A 251 -4.29 14.34 5.87
CA TYR A 251 -4.13 15.61 6.57
C TYR A 251 -2.69 15.81 7.02
N PHE A 252 -2.07 14.85 7.72
CA PHE A 252 -0.68 14.96 8.19
C PHE A 252 0.36 14.96 7.05
N SER A 253 0.05 14.38 5.91
CA SER A 253 0.94 14.40 4.74
C SER A 253 0.92 15.71 3.94
N GLN A 254 -0.08 16.57 4.07
CA GLN A 254 -0.22 17.78 3.24
C GLN A 254 1.02 18.67 3.20
N LYS A 255 1.67 18.91 4.35
CA LYS A 255 2.87 19.75 4.44
C LYS A 255 4.07 19.19 3.68
N SER A 256 4.30 17.87 3.74
CA SER A 256 5.43 17.26 3.02
C SER A 256 5.25 17.33 1.52
N ALA A 257 3.99 17.37 1.05
CA ALA A 257 3.65 17.48 -0.36
C ALA A 257 3.91 18.87 -0.96
N GLN A 258 4.32 19.84 -0.15
CA GLN A 258 4.62 21.19 -0.60
C GLN A 258 6.10 21.54 -0.44
N LYS A 259 6.58 22.39 -1.36
CA LYS A 259 7.86 23.09 -1.26
C LYS A 259 7.64 24.55 -1.64
N GLU A 260 8.09 25.46 -0.78
CA GLU A 260 7.96 26.91 -1.01
C GLU A 260 6.51 27.38 -1.27
N GLY A 261 5.53 26.72 -0.61
CA GLY A 261 4.11 27.03 -0.74
C GLY A 261 3.44 26.51 -2.02
N GLN A 262 4.15 25.70 -2.81
CA GLN A 262 3.61 25.04 -4.01
C GLN A 262 3.61 23.53 -3.84
N TYR A 263 2.58 22.86 -4.34
CA TYR A 263 2.54 21.40 -4.37
C TYR A 263 3.58 20.84 -5.36
N LEU A 264 4.27 19.78 -4.95
CA LEU A 264 5.28 19.10 -5.78
C LEU A 264 4.66 18.30 -6.93
N SER A 265 3.40 17.88 -6.78
CA SER A 265 2.58 17.22 -7.80
C SER A 265 1.12 17.60 -7.62
N ASN A 266 0.26 17.34 -8.62
CA ASN A 266 -1.18 17.58 -8.49
C ASN A 266 -1.91 16.48 -7.70
N THR A 267 -1.29 15.31 -7.52
CA THR A 267 -1.90 14.12 -6.90
C THR A 267 -2.45 14.39 -5.48
N PRO A 268 -1.75 15.10 -4.58
CA PRO A 268 -2.28 15.46 -3.25
C PRO A 268 -3.59 16.27 -3.30
N LEU A 269 -3.71 17.20 -4.25
CA LEU A 269 -4.92 18.01 -4.42
C LEU A 269 -6.09 17.15 -4.95
N GLU A 270 -5.80 16.22 -5.85
CA GLU A 270 -6.80 15.28 -6.35
C GLU A 270 -7.29 14.31 -5.26
N VAL A 271 -6.39 13.85 -4.38
CA VAL A 271 -6.76 13.05 -3.20
C VAL A 271 -7.67 13.84 -2.28
N LEU A 272 -7.34 15.10 -1.97
CA LEU A 272 -8.17 15.97 -1.14
C LEU A 272 -9.55 16.22 -1.78
N LYS A 273 -9.58 16.42 -3.10
CA LYS A 273 -10.83 16.55 -3.86
C LYS A 273 -11.67 15.27 -3.80
N LEU A 274 -11.07 14.10 -3.89
CA LEU A 274 -11.77 12.82 -3.74
C LEU A 274 -12.38 12.68 -2.36
N LEU A 275 -11.63 12.99 -1.28
CA LEU A 275 -12.17 12.98 0.08
C LEU A 275 -13.40 13.90 0.23
N TYR A 276 -13.32 15.12 -0.31
CA TYR A 276 -14.44 16.07 -0.31
C TYR A 276 -15.65 15.54 -1.09
N GLN A 277 -15.42 14.91 -2.25
CA GLN A 277 -16.49 14.36 -3.08
C GLN A 277 -17.13 13.09 -2.53
N ILE A 278 -16.42 12.34 -1.69
CA ILE A 278 -16.92 11.13 -1.02
C ILE A 278 -17.82 11.53 0.14
N ASP A 279 -17.36 12.44 1.00
CA ASP A 279 -18.08 12.88 2.19
C ASP A 279 -17.54 14.25 2.63
N GLY A 280 -18.12 15.29 2.02
CA GLY A 280 -17.74 16.68 2.24
C GLY A 280 -18.08 17.16 3.65
N ASP A 281 -19.25 16.80 4.18
CA ASP A 281 -19.66 17.17 5.54
C ASP A 281 -18.76 16.53 6.61
N GLY A 282 -18.43 15.25 6.44
CA GLY A 282 -17.48 14.56 7.31
C GLY A 282 -16.08 15.17 7.24
N LEU A 283 -15.60 15.55 6.04
CA LEU A 283 -14.32 16.24 5.90
C LEU A 283 -14.34 17.63 6.57
N MET A 284 -15.41 18.40 6.41
CA MET A 284 -15.54 19.72 7.03
C MET A 284 -15.58 19.62 8.56
N SER A 285 -16.38 18.70 9.08
CA SER A 285 -16.47 18.44 10.53
C SER A 285 -15.13 17.97 11.11
N PHE A 286 -14.40 17.12 10.37
CA PHE A 286 -13.05 16.71 10.72
C PHE A 286 -12.11 17.93 10.84
N LEU A 287 -12.10 18.83 9.86
CA LEU A 287 -11.21 20.01 9.87
C LEU A 287 -11.57 21.02 10.95
N GLU A 288 -12.85 21.23 11.23
CA GLU A 288 -13.31 22.10 12.31
C GLU A 288 -12.90 21.61 13.70
N SER A 289 -12.70 20.29 13.84
CA SER A 289 -12.20 19.69 15.09
C SER A 289 -10.69 19.78 15.27
N GLN A 290 -9.93 20.19 14.24
CA GLN A 290 -8.47 20.28 14.33
C GLN A 290 -8.02 21.56 15.04
N PHE A 291 -6.90 21.46 15.76
CA PHE A 291 -6.25 22.63 16.36
C PHE A 291 -5.61 23.53 15.31
N GLU A 292 -5.50 24.82 15.64
CA GLU A 292 -4.82 25.80 14.79
C GLU A 292 -3.36 25.38 14.55
N SER A 293 -3.01 25.17 13.29
CA SER A 293 -1.72 24.65 12.87
C SER A 293 -1.42 25.02 11.42
N GLU A 294 -0.14 24.99 11.06
CA GLU A 294 0.28 25.18 9.66
C GLU A 294 -0.36 24.14 8.73
N GLN A 295 -0.53 22.90 9.22
CA GLN A 295 -1.17 21.82 8.48
C GLN A 295 -2.64 22.14 8.14
N LEU A 296 -3.39 22.62 9.14
CA LEU A 296 -4.77 23.04 8.98
C LEU A 296 -4.85 24.19 7.98
N ARG A 297 -3.99 25.21 8.11
CA ARG A 297 -3.92 26.33 7.17
C ARG A 297 -3.68 25.86 5.73
N ILE A 298 -2.69 24.98 5.51
CA ILE A 298 -2.38 24.42 4.18
C ILE A 298 -3.58 23.66 3.61
N THR A 299 -4.18 22.79 4.40
CA THR A 299 -5.33 21.97 3.97
C THR A 299 -6.53 22.84 3.62
N LEU A 300 -6.82 23.86 4.42
CA LEU A 300 -7.90 24.81 4.17
C LEU A 300 -7.63 25.67 2.92
N GLN A 301 -6.39 26.12 2.68
CA GLN A 301 -6.03 26.85 1.47
C GLN A 301 -6.25 26.01 0.21
N ALA A 302 -5.91 24.73 0.25
CA ALA A 302 -6.19 23.79 -0.83
C ALA A 302 -7.70 23.60 -1.02
N LEU A 303 -8.44 23.37 0.06
CA LEU A 303 -9.91 23.20 0.00
C LEU A 303 -10.65 24.45 -0.44
N ASN A 304 -10.13 25.65 -0.22
CA ASN A 304 -10.79 26.88 -0.66
C ASN A 304 -10.98 26.93 -2.19
N ASN A 305 -10.12 26.22 -2.93
CA ASN A 305 -10.20 26.08 -4.38
C ASN A 305 -11.06 24.89 -4.84
N ILE A 306 -11.49 24.04 -3.90
CA ILE A 306 -12.24 22.79 -4.15
C ILE A 306 -13.68 22.88 -3.65
N ALA A 307 -13.89 23.50 -2.49
CA ALA A 307 -15.17 23.53 -1.80
C ALA A 307 -16.17 24.46 -2.50
N GLU A 308 -17.43 24.04 -2.47
CA GLU A 308 -18.56 24.76 -3.09
C GLU A 308 -19.63 25.12 -2.03
N GLY A 309 -20.47 26.10 -2.36
CA GLY A 309 -21.62 26.48 -1.53
C GLY A 309 -21.28 26.83 -0.08
N GLY A 310 -22.05 26.28 0.87
CA GLY A 310 -21.86 26.52 2.30
C GLY A 310 -20.53 26.03 2.85
N HIS A 311 -19.92 25.00 2.23
CA HIS A 311 -18.59 24.52 2.63
C HIS A 311 -17.51 25.54 2.32
N LYS A 312 -17.62 26.28 1.21
CA LYS A 312 -16.69 27.36 0.89
C LYS A 312 -16.69 28.45 1.96
N SER A 313 -17.88 28.91 2.37
CA SER A 313 -17.99 29.93 3.43
C SER A 313 -17.41 29.45 4.76
N ARG A 314 -17.60 28.16 5.12
CA ARG A 314 -16.99 27.55 6.31
C ARG A 314 -15.46 27.53 6.21
N VAL A 315 -14.90 27.16 5.05
CA VAL A 315 -13.44 27.19 4.81
C VAL A 315 -12.89 28.62 4.93
N GLU A 316 -13.53 29.61 4.31
CA GLU A 316 -13.12 31.01 4.38
C GLU A 316 -13.14 31.55 5.82
N GLN A 317 -14.15 31.18 6.61
CA GLN A 317 -14.26 31.55 8.03
C GLN A 317 -13.17 30.92 8.89
N MET A 318 -12.77 29.67 8.61
CA MET A 318 -11.65 29.03 9.31
C MET A 318 -10.32 29.68 8.91
N LEU A 319 -10.15 30.02 7.64
CA LEU A 319 -8.94 30.69 7.14
C LEU A 319 -8.76 32.10 7.71
N SER A 320 -9.84 32.83 8.00
CA SER A 320 -9.73 34.19 8.58
C SER A 320 -9.13 34.23 9.99
N LYS A 321 -8.87 33.08 10.61
CA LYS A 321 -8.17 32.98 11.90
C LYS A 321 -6.64 32.97 11.77
N TYR A 322 -6.10 32.88 10.55
CA TYR A 322 -4.66 32.90 10.23
C TYR A 322 -4.25 34.19 9.52
#